data_AF-A0A2H0MUV7-F1
#
_entry.id   AF-A0A2H0MUV7-F1
#
_cell.length_a   1.000
_cell.length_b   1.000
_cell.length_c   1.000
_cell.angle_alpha   90.00
_cell.angle_beta   90.00
_cell.angle_gamma   90.00
#
_symmetry.space_group_name_H-M   'P 1'
#
loop_
_entity.id
_entity.type
_entity.pdbx_description
1 polymer ?
#
loop_
_entity_poly.entity_id
_entity_poly.type
_entity_poly.pdbx_seq_one_letter_code
_entity_poly.pdbx_strand_id
1 'polypeptide(L)'
;MALMKKYYQILKIEPGVTFEEVKRAYREKIKFWHPDRFPMESPRLQKKAHEQVSQINEAYKGLELLYKKSNGGVNWLTDDFSDNNKKRSTIFKFQENSSPEMIRARQSPSYRTFTWHNGNRFEGETLDNKMHGWGVYFYNNGDRYEGQFFESKPHGMGSLFFLNGDRYEGEFIADSIAGQGIYYYSSGDSYNGEFVNGKPQGRGTLKLSCGSEYRGWWKDGEFLGKDS
;
A
#
# COMPACT_ATOMS: atom_id res chain seq x y z
N MET A 1 21.35 5.05 16.85
CA MET A 1 22.28 4.40 15.88
C MET A 1 21.96 2.93 15.62
N ALA A 2 21.59 2.11 16.63
CA ALA A 2 21.30 0.68 16.44
C ALA A 2 20.11 0.40 15.48
N LEU A 3 19.01 1.16 15.59
CA LEU A 3 17.84 1.03 14.72
C LEU A 3 18.15 1.33 13.25
N MET A 4 19.04 2.29 12.98
CA MET A 4 19.47 2.61 11.62
C MET A 4 20.25 1.47 10.99
N LYS A 5 21.21 0.89 11.72
CA LYS A 5 21.97 -0.27 11.24
C LYS A 5 21.05 -1.43 10.87
N LYS A 6 19.96 -1.63 11.62
CA LYS A 6 18.93 -2.63 11.30
C LYS A 6 18.24 -2.36 9.96
N TYR A 7 17.87 -1.11 9.65
CA TYR A 7 17.22 -0.77 8.37
C TYR A 7 18.12 -0.98 7.16
N TYR A 8 19.39 -0.56 7.26
CA TYR A 8 20.40 -0.82 6.23
C TYR A 8 20.62 -2.33 6.02
N GLN A 9 20.63 -3.13 7.11
CA GLN A 9 20.73 -4.59 7.02
C GLN A 9 19.52 -5.25 6.35
N ILE A 10 18.29 -4.82 6.66
CA ILE A 10 17.06 -5.35 6.05
C ILE A 10 17.07 -5.12 4.54
N LEU A 11 17.41 -3.91 4.11
CA LEU A 11 17.51 -3.56 2.70
C LEU A 11 18.80 -4.09 2.03
N LYS A 12 19.73 -4.64 2.81
CA LYS A 12 21.06 -5.11 2.39
C LYS A 12 21.86 -4.05 1.63
N ILE A 13 21.93 -2.86 2.20
CA ILE A 13 22.66 -1.69 1.67
C ILE A 13 23.62 -1.14 2.74
N GLU A 14 24.65 -0.42 2.31
CA GLU A 14 25.64 0.15 3.22
C GLU A 14 25.13 1.45 3.88
N PRO A 15 25.52 1.77 5.13
CA PRO A 15 25.19 3.04 5.74
C PRO A 15 25.79 4.22 4.98
N GLY A 16 24.99 5.25 4.70
CA GLY A 16 25.46 6.49 4.06
C GLY A 16 25.35 6.52 2.53
N VAL A 17 24.74 5.50 1.92
CA VAL A 17 24.35 5.49 0.49
C VAL A 17 23.41 6.66 0.14
N THR A 18 23.18 6.93 -1.13
CA THR A 18 22.21 7.96 -1.53
C THR A 18 20.77 7.50 -1.34
N PHE A 19 19.83 8.44 -1.24
CA PHE A 19 18.42 8.07 -1.09
C PHE A 19 17.85 7.33 -2.32
N GLU A 20 18.38 7.59 -3.51
CA GLU A 20 18.01 6.84 -4.73
C GLU A 20 18.44 5.37 -4.66
N GLU A 21 19.57 5.08 -4.02
CA GLU A 21 20.01 3.69 -3.78
C GLU A 21 19.12 2.99 -2.76
N VAL A 22 18.61 3.73 -1.76
CA VAL A 22 17.60 3.22 -0.83
C VAL A 22 16.30 2.88 -1.57
N LYS A 23 15.82 3.75 -2.48
CA LYS A 23 14.65 3.48 -3.34
C LYS A 23 14.85 2.24 -4.22
N ARG A 24 16.02 2.11 -4.86
CA ARG A 24 16.36 0.97 -5.71
C ARG A 24 16.33 -0.33 -4.91
N ALA A 25 17.02 -0.37 -3.76
CA ALA A 25 17.07 -1.55 -2.90
C ALA A 25 15.68 -1.93 -2.38
N TYR A 26 14.85 -0.95 -2.00
CA TYR A 26 13.46 -1.18 -1.61
C TYR A 26 12.67 -1.88 -2.73
N ARG A 27 12.70 -1.35 -3.97
CA ARG A 27 11.98 -1.93 -5.11
C ARG A 27 12.42 -3.37 -5.39
N GLU A 28 13.72 -3.65 -5.34
CA GLU A 28 14.24 -5.01 -5.53
C GLU A 28 13.77 -5.97 -4.43
N LYS A 29 13.75 -5.51 -3.18
CA LYS A 29 13.32 -6.30 -2.02
C LYS A 29 11.83 -6.61 -2.05
N ILE A 30 11.00 -5.63 -2.37
CA ILE A 30 9.56 -5.82 -2.55
C ILE A 30 9.30 -6.79 -3.70
N LYS A 31 9.99 -6.64 -4.83
CA LYS A 31 9.88 -7.59 -5.96
C LYS A 31 10.27 -9.02 -5.57
N PHE A 32 11.24 -9.20 -4.67
CA PHE A 32 11.69 -10.52 -4.24
C PHE A 32 10.74 -11.17 -3.23
N TRP A 33 10.22 -10.40 -2.28
CA TRP A 33 9.36 -10.88 -1.19
C TRP A 33 7.87 -10.70 -1.46
N HIS A 34 7.48 -10.32 -2.68
CA HIS A 34 6.09 -10.14 -3.04
C HIS A 34 5.27 -11.41 -2.73
N PRO A 35 4.14 -11.33 -2.01
CA PRO A 35 3.35 -12.50 -1.61
C PRO A 35 2.96 -13.43 -2.77
N ASP A 36 2.70 -12.88 -3.95
CA ASP A 36 2.34 -13.63 -5.17
C ASP A 36 3.44 -14.59 -5.67
N ARG A 37 4.68 -14.40 -5.23
CA ARG A 37 5.81 -15.29 -5.56
C ARG A 37 5.81 -16.58 -4.76
N PHE A 38 4.95 -16.68 -3.74
CA PHE A 38 4.90 -17.80 -2.83
C PHE A 38 3.57 -18.56 -3.01
N PRO A 39 3.58 -19.90 -2.95
CA PRO A 39 2.36 -20.68 -3.12
C PRO A 39 1.36 -20.39 -2.00
N MET A 40 0.12 -20.05 -2.37
CA MET A 40 -0.97 -19.75 -1.42
C MET A 40 -1.27 -20.92 -0.48
N GLU A 41 -1.07 -22.15 -0.95
CA GLU A 41 -1.22 -23.39 -0.18
C GLU A 41 -0.19 -23.56 0.94
N SER A 42 0.79 -22.66 1.05
CA SER A 42 1.78 -22.65 2.13
C SER A 42 1.61 -21.42 3.04
N PRO A 43 0.71 -21.49 4.05
CA PRO A 43 0.48 -20.42 5.01
C PRO A 43 1.75 -19.94 5.72
N ARG A 44 2.72 -20.85 5.92
CA ARG A 44 4.02 -20.52 6.54
C ARG A 44 4.88 -19.64 5.64
N LEU A 45 4.95 -19.94 4.34
CA LEU A 45 5.72 -19.14 3.38
C LEU A 45 5.03 -17.81 3.10
N GLN A 46 3.71 -17.82 2.98
CA GLN A 46 2.92 -16.60 2.88
C GLN A 46 3.15 -15.70 4.09
N LYS A 47 2.98 -16.20 5.32
CA LYS A 47 3.26 -15.44 6.55
C LYS A 47 4.68 -14.86 6.57
N LYS A 48 5.67 -15.65 6.15
CA LYS A 48 7.07 -15.22 6.08
C LYS A 48 7.28 -14.12 5.02
N ALA A 49 6.66 -14.24 3.86
CA ALA A 49 6.73 -13.22 2.81
C ALA A 49 6.16 -11.88 3.30
N HIS A 50 4.99 -11.92 3.93
CA HIS A 50 4.36 -10.75 4.54
C HIS A 50 5.22 -10.12 5.63
N GLU A 51 5.78 -10.94 6.53
CA GLU A 51 6.68 -10.45 7.57
C GLU A 51 7.92 -9.76 6.99
N GLN A 52 8.49 -10.31 5.91
CA GLN A 52 9.63 -9.70 5.24
C GLN A 52 9.24 -8.38 4.57
N VAL A 53 8.12 -8.32 3.86
CA VAL A 53 7.60 -7.09 3.24
C VAL A 53 7.34 -6.00 4.29
N SER A 54 6.75 -6.35 5.44
CA SER A 54 6.52 -5.41 6.55
C SER A 54 7.83 -4.83 7.08
N GLN A 55 8.84 -5.68 7.32
CA GLN A 55 10.18 -5.25 7.74
C GLN A 55 10.87 -4.34 6.70
N ILE A 56 10.72 -4.65 5.40
CA ILE A 56 11.27 -3.86 4.29
C ILE A 56 10.61 -2.48 4.24
N ASN A 57 9.28 -2.42 4.38
CA ASN A 57 8.52 -1.17 4.40
C ASN A 57 8.89 -0.30 5.60
N GLU A 58 9.01 -0.89 6.79
CA GLU A 58 9.44 -0.21 8.01
C GLU A 58 10.86 0.38 7.83
N ALA A 59 11.78 -0.41 7.27
CA ALA A 59 13.14 0.03 7.01
C ALA A 59 13.21 1.20 6.02
N TYR A 60 12.43 1.13 4.94
CA TYR A 60 12.38 2.20 3.95
C TYR A 60 11.83 3.51 4.53
N LYS A 61 10.68 3.47 5.21
CA LYS A 61 10.07 4.65 5.87
C LYS A 61 11.02 5.24 6.92
N GLY A 62 11.68 4.38 7.68
CA GLY A 62 12.66 4.80 8.68
C GLY A 62 13.85 5.54 8.07
N LEU A 63 14.38 5.06 6.95
CA LEU A 63 15.46 5.74 6.23
C LEU A 63 14.97 7.03 5.57
N GLU A 64 13.84 7.02 4.89
CA GLU A 64 13.22 8.22 4.30
C GLU A 64 13.11 9.38 5.30
N LEU A 65 12.60 9.12 6.50
CA LEU A 65 12.48 10.14 7.56
C LEU A 65 13.83 10.72 7.96
N LEU A 66 14.90 9.93 7.91
CA LEU A 66 16.26 10.37 8.25
C LEU A 66 16.82 11.29 7.16
N TYR A 67 16.66 10.93 5.88
CA TYR A 67 17.08 11.79 4.77
C TYR A 67 16.26 13.09 4.74
N LYS A 68 14.97 13.05 5.07
CA LYS A 68 14.12 14.26 5.22
C LYS A 68 14.63 15.18 6.35
N LYS A 69 15.10 14.60 7.46
CA LYS A 69 15.63 15.35 8.60
C LYS A 69 17.03 15.93 8.34
N SER A 70 17.86 15.28 7.52
CA SER A 70 19.20 15.78 7.15
C SER A 70 19.17 16.82 6.03
N ASN A 71 18.23 16.74 5.08
CA ASN A 71 18.15 17.64 3.92
C ASN A 71 17.14 18.79 4.10
N GLY A 72 16.84 19.22 5.33
CA GLY A 72 16.06 20.43 5.56
C GLY A 72 14.61 20.38 5.06
N GLY A 73 13.94 19.23 5.19
CA GLY A 73 12.48 19.16 5.04
C GLY A 73 11.96 19.43 3.62
N VAL A 74 12.38 18.63 2.64
CA VAL A 74 11.66 18.52 1.36
C VAL A 74 10.78 17.26 1.43
N ASN A 75 9.46 17.47 1.42
CA ASN A 75 8.47 16.41 1.43
C ASN A 75 8.22 15.92 0.01
N TRP A 76 8.82 14.79 -0.38
CA TRP A 76 8.70 14.25 -1.75
C TRP A 76 7.63 13.14 -1.88
N LEU A 77 6.65 13.07 -0.97
CA LEU A 77 5.44 12.28 -1.21
C LEU A 77 4.41 13.02 -2.10
N THR A 78 4.78 14.15 -2.70
CA THR A 78 3.93 14.92 -3.62
C THR A 78 4.58 15.26 -4.97
N ASP A 79 5.82 14.87 -5.23
CA ASP A 79 6.50 15.25 -6.48
C ASP A 79 6.84 14.02 -7.32
N ASP A 80 5.80 13.40 -7.85
CA ASP A 80 5.81 12.86 -9.21
C ASP A 80 4.43 13.08 -9.87
N PHE A 81 3.91 14.31 -9.75
CA PHE A 81 2.85 14.89 -10.57
C PHE A 81 3.00 16.42 -10.52
N SER A 82 3.89 17.01 -11.32
CA SER A 82 3.83 18.44 -11.56
C SER A 82 2.69 18.70 -12.56
N ASP A 83 1.63 19.41 -12.17
CA ASP A 83 1.67 20.88 -12.27
C ASP A 83 0.40 21.56 -11.71
N ASN A 84 0.62 22.78 -11.18
CA ASN A 84 -0.31 23.90 -11.00
C ASN A 84 -1.36 23.96 -9.85
N ASN A 85 -0.93 24.69 -8.81
CA ASN A 85 -1.45 26.02 -8.40
C ASN A 85 -2.18 26.16 -7.03
N LYS A 86 -1.52 26.93 -6.16
CA LYS A 86 -2.03 27.89 -5.13
C LYS A 86 -2.67 27.41 -3.82
N LYS A 87 -1.85 27.62 -2.76
CA LYS A 87 -2.11 28.40 -1.53
C LYS A 87 -3.35 28.03 -0.69
N ARG A 88 -3.12 27.54 0.53
CA ARG A 88 -3.31 28.33 1.78
C ARG A 88 -2.78 27.60 3.02
N SER A 89 -1.93 28.31 3.74
CA SER A 89 -1.42 28.04 5.09
C SER A 89 -2.51 28.19 6.16
N THR A 90 -2.48 27.37 7.22
CA THR A 90 -2.77 27.89 8.57
C THR A 90 -2.03 27.07 9.64
N ILE A 91 -1.48 27.83 10.59
CA ILE A 91 -0.58 27.48 11.69
C ILE A 91 -1.35 26.81 12.83
N PHE A 92 -0.80 25.76 13.44
CA PHE A 92 -1.07 25.41 14.84
C PHE A 92 0.24 25.12 15.57
N LYS A 93 0.62 26.03 16.47
CA LYS A 93 1.65 25.80 17.50
C LYS A 93 0.95 25.14 18.70
N PHE A 94 1.53 24.09 19.25
CA PHE A 94 1.24 23.61 20.60
C PHE A 94 2.56 23.36 21.34
N GLN A 95 2.78 24.12 22.42
CA GLN A 95 3.71 23.76 23.49
C GLN A 95 2.93 22.94 24.52
N GLU A 96 3.52 21.89 25.08
CA GLU A 96 3.64 21.73 26.54
C GLU A 96 4.40 20.44 26.94
N ASN A 97 5.51 20.66 27.65
CA ASN A 97 5.95 19.97 28.85
C ASN A 97 5.26 18.63 29.21
N SER A 98 5.95 17.51 28.95
CA SER A 98 5.83 16.30 29.77
C SER A 98 7.12 15.47 29.70
N SER A 99 7.51 14.91 30.85
CA SER A 99 8.80 14.29 31.17
C SER A 99 9.26 13.19 30.16
N PRO A 100 10.57 13.06 29.83
CA PRO A 100 11.10 12.16 28.80
C PRO A 100 10.93 10.65 29.07
N GLU A 101 10.56 10.24 30.29
CA GLU A 101 10.58 8.82 30.68
C GLU A 101 9.23 8.09 30.53
N MET A 102 8.13 8.80 30.24
CA MET A 102 6.81 8.19 29.99
C MET A 102 6.47 7.99 28.50
N ILE A 103 7.39 8.27 27.58
CA ILE A 103 7.14 8.19 26.11
C ILE A 103 7.60 6.84 25.50
N ARG A 104 8.26 5.96 26.28
CA ARG A 104 8.89 4.73 25.77
C ARG A 104 8.06 3.44 25.90
N ALA A 105 6.75 3.55 25.75
CA ALA A 105 5.89 2.42 25.40
C ALA A 105 5.03 2.77 24.18
N ARG A 106 5.65 3.22 23.08
CA ARG A 106 4.96 3.27 21.79
C ARG A 106 4.66 1.83 21.40
N GLN A 107 3.39 1.47 21.49
CA GLN A 107 2.84 0.15 21.27
C GLN A 107 3.43 -0.44 19.99
N SER A 108 4.10 -1.58 20.11
CA SER A 108 4.60 -2.27 18.93
C SER A 108 3.42 -2.88 18.19
N PRO A 109 3.44 -2.92 16.84
CA PRO A 109 2.43 -3.64 16.08
C PRO A 109 2.24 -5.07 16.62
N SER A 110 0.99 -5.49 16.80
CA SER A 110 0.63 -6.82 17.31
C SER A 110 -0.29 -7.54 16.34
N TYR A 111 -0.16 -8.86 16.18
CA TYR A 111 -1.05 -9.63 15.32
C TYR A 111 -2.33 -10.01 16.07
N ARG A 112 -3.51 -9.74 15.50
CA ARG A 112 -4.80 -10.05 16.13
C ARG A 112 -5.83 -10.54 15.11
N THR A 113 -6.82 -11.25 15.65
CA THR A 113 -8.05 -11.60 14.95
C THR A 113 -9.22 -10.86 15.57
N PHE A 114 -10.00 -10.15 14.75
CA PHE A 114 -11.26 -9.56 15.15
C PHE A 114 -12.41 -10.25 14.43
N THR A 115 -13.53 -10.43 15.13
CA THR A 115 -14.79 -10.89 14.54
C THR A 115 -15.88 -9.97 15.03
N TRP A 116 -16.61 -9.35 14.11
CA TRP A 116 -17.68 -8.42 14.42
C TRP A 116 -19.03 -9.14 14.37
N HIS A 117 -20.01 -8.61 15.11
CA HIS A 117 -21.36 -9.18 15.18
C HIS A 117 -22.09 -9.23 13.81
N ASN A 118 -21.65 -8.41 12.85
CA ASN A 118 -22.20 -8.35 11.49
C ASN A 118 -21.65 -9.44 10.56
N GLY A 119 -20.76 -10.31 11.05
CA GLY A 119 -20.12 -11.38 10.29
C GLY A 119 -18.78 -11.00 9.66
N ASN A 120 -18.36 -9.73 9.72
CA ASN A 120 -17.04 -9.33 9.25
C ASN A 120 -15.96 -9.95 10.13
N ARG A 121 -14.79 -10.22 9.54
CA ARG A 121 -13.64 -10.80 10.24
C ARG A 121 -12.35 -10.21 9.73
N PHE A 122 -11.42 -9.92 10.63
CA PHE A 122 -10.08 -9.44 10.30
C PHE A 122 -9.03 -10.33 10.92
N GLU A 123 -7.94 -10.55 10.19
CA GLU A 123 -6.74 -11.24 10.65
C GLU A 123 -5.51 -10.49 10.17
N GLY A 124 -4.74 -9.89 11.08
CA GLY A 124 -3.59 -9.10 10.65
C GLY A 124 -2.89 -8.33 11.76
N GLU A 125 -1.98 -7.48 11.31
CA GLU A 125 -1.26 -6.54 12.17
C GLU A 125 -2.21 -5.44 12.69
N THR A 126 -1.94 -5.01 13.93
CA THR A 126 -2.71 -3.99 14.63
C THR A 126 -1.80 -3.05 15.38
N LEU A 127 -2.16 -1.77 15.44
CA LEU A 127 -1.49 -0.74 16.22
C LEU A 127 -2.57 0.05 16.96
N ASP A 128 -2.42 0.25 18.27
CA ASP A 128 -3.40 0.95 19.11
C ASP A 128 -4.84 0.40 18.96
N ASN A 129 -4.98 -0.94 18.90
CA ASN A 129 -6.24 -1.65 18.65
C ASN A 129 -6.93 -1.32 17.30
N LYS A 130 -6.24 -0.65 16.37
CA LYS A 130 -6.71 -0.43 14.99
C LYS A 130 -6.01 -1.39 14.03
N MET A 131 -6.67 -1.76 12.93
CA MET A 131 -6.02 -2.56 11.88
C MET A 131 -4.94 -1.69 11.22
N HIS A 132 -3.71 -2.18 11.17
CA HIS A 132 -2.57 -1.40 10.69
C HIS A 132 -1.46 -2.33 10.22
N GLY A 133 -0.81 -2.03 9.09
CA GLY A 133 0.14 -2.96 8.48
C GLY A 133 -0.59 -3.98 7.62
N TRP A 134 -0.07 -5.19 7.45
CA TRP A 134 -0.71 -6.16 6.58
C TRP A 134 -1.86 -6.90 7.28
N GLY A 135 -2.94 -7.19 6.56
CA GLY A 135 -4.01 -8.06 7.04
C GLY A 135 -4.93 -8.61 5.95
N VAL A 136 -5.79 -9.52 6.36
CA VAL A 136 -6.94 -10.02 5.59
C VAL A 136 -8.21 -9.55 6.26
N TYR A 137 -9.12 -8.99 5.47
CA TYR A 137 -10.46 -8.64 5.90
C TYR A 137 -11.49 -9.40 5.08
N PHE A 138 -12.31 -10.18 5.77
CA PHE A 138 -13.45 -10.89 5.21
C PHE A 138 -14.69 -10.06 5.48
N TYR A 139 -15.34 -9.64 4.41
CA TYR A 139 -16.61 -8.92 4.46
C TYR A 139 -17.76 -9.91 4.56
N ASN A 140 -18.81 -9.53 5.28
CA ASN A 140 -20.00 -10.36 5.46
C ASN A 140 -20.78 -10.62 4.16
N ASN A 141 -20.57 -9.79 3.13
CA ASN A 141 -21.12 -9.96 1.80
C ASN A 141 -20.38 -11.04 0.99
N GLY A 142 -19.30 -11.64 1.52
CA GLY A 142 -18.50 -12.67 0.86
C GLY A 142 -17.23 -12.14 0.19
N ASP A 143 -17.06 -10.82 0.09
CA ASP A 143 -15.84 -10.22 -0.44
C ASP A 143 -14.66 -10.42 0.53
N ARG A 144 -13.44 -10.36 0.00
CA ARG A 144 -12.22 -10.49 0.78
C ARG A 144 -11.17 -9.50 0.32
N TYR A 145 -10.67 -8.69 1.24
CA TYR A 145 -9.50 -7.85 1.01
C TYR A 145 -8.25 -8.47 1.64
N GLU A 146 -7.14 -8.44 0.92
CA GLU A 146 -5.81 -8.83 1.39
C GLU A 146 -4.83 -7.71 1.06
N GLY A 147 -4.21 -7.09 2.06
CA GLY A 147 -3.31 -5.98 1.78
C GLY A 147 -2.97 -5.14 2.99
N GLN A 148 -2.52 -3.91 2.73
CA GLN A 148 -2.11 -3.01 3.80
C GLN A 148 -3.30 -2.24 4.38
N PHE A 149 -3.25 -2.01 5.68
CA PHE A 149 -4.19 -1.23 6.44
C PHE A 149 -3.48 -0.03 7.06
N PHE A 150 -4.19 1.08 7.11
CA PHE A 150 -3.80 2.26 7.87
C PHE A 150 -5.03 2.78 8.63
N GLU A 151 -4.94 2.81 9.95
CA GLU A 151 -6.03 3.23 10.84
C GLU A 151 -7.38 2.56 10.55
N SER A 152 -7.37 1.23 10.45
CA SER A 152 -8.57 0.42 10.18
C SER A 152 -9.16 0.55 8.78
N LYS A 153 -8.41 1.10 7.80
CA LYS A 153 -8.84 1.19 6.41
C LYS A 153 -7.84 0.53 5.46
N PRO A 154 -8.30 -0.17 4.41
CA PRO A 154 -7.47 -0.54 3.27
C PRO A 154 -6.69 0.66 2.73
N HIS A 155 -5.39 0.45 2.53
CA HIS A 155 -4.46 1.50 2.11
C HIS A 155 -3.26 0.89 1.39
N GLY A 156 -2.59 1.64 0.52
CA GLY A 156 -1.42 1.15 -0.21
C GLY A 156 -1.78 -0.02 -1.13
N MET A 157 -0.90 -1.01 -1.27
CA MET A 157 -1.13 -2.14 -2.16
C MET A 157 -2.02 -3.20 -1.52
N GLY A 158 -2.95 -3.73 -2.30
CA GLY A 158 -3.79 -4.85 -1.88
C GLY A 158 -4.47 -5.56 -3.04
N SER A 159 -5.18 -6.63 -2.69
CA SER A 159 -6.05 -7.40 -3.56
C SER A 159 -7.44 -7.45 -2.96
N LEU A 160 -8.46 -7.12 -3.75
CA LEU A 160 -9.86 -7.27 -3.39
C LEU A 160 -10.48 -8.35 -4.26
N PHE A 161 -10.95 -9.41 -3.62
CA PHE A 161 -11.65 -10.53 -4.23
C PHE A 161 -13.13 -10.34 -3.99
N PHE A 162 -13.91 -10.31 -5.05
CA PHE A 162 -15.35 -10.13 -4.97
C PHE A 162 -16.06 -11.48 -4.99
N LEU A 163 -17.20 -11.57 -4.30
CA LEU A 163 -18.01 -12.79 -4.27
C LEU A 163 -18.44 -13.25 -5.67
N ASN A 164 -18.65 -12.31 -6.60
CA ASN A 164 -19.02 -12.59 -7.99
C ASN A 164 -17.88 -13.22 -8.82
N GLY A 165 -16.67 -13.35 -8.27
CA GLY A 165 -15.49 -13.88 -8.93
C GLY A 165 -14.60 -12.83 -9.58
N ASP A 166 -14.98 -11.56 -9.56
CA ASP A 166 -14.10 -10.47 -9.97
C ASP A 166 -12.95 -10.31 -8.98
N ARG A 167 -11.85 -9.69 -9.44
CA ARG A 167 -10.68 -9.42 -8.60
C ARG A 167 -10.04 -8.11 -8.99
N TYR A 168 -9.68 -7.30 -8.01
CA TYR A 168 -8.83 -6.13 -8.20
C TYR A 168 -7.48 -6.34 -7.50
N GLU A 169 -6.39 -5.98 -8.17
CA GLU A 169 -5.03 -5.94 -7.63
C GLU A 169 -4.46 -4.55 -7.87
N GLY A 170 -4.09 -3.81 -6.83
CA GLY A 170 -3.52 -2.48 -7.01
C GLY A 170 -3.58 -1.61 -5.77
N GLU A 171 -3.61 -0.31 -6.01
CA GLU A 171 -3.55 0.72 -4.98
C GLU A 171 -4.93 1.00 -4.33
N PHE A 172 -4.88 1.24 -3.02
CA PHE A 172 -6.01 1.60 -2.18
C PHE A 172 -5.67 2.87 -1.40
N ILE A 173 -6.64 3.78 -1.30
CA ILE A 173 -6.52 4.99 -0.50
C ILE A 173 -7.79 5.11 0.36
N ALA A 174 -7.62 4.89 1.67
CA ALA A 174 -8.65 5.11 2.67
C ALA A 174 -9.96 4.36 2.37
N ASP A 175 -9.85 3.04 2.12
CA ASP A 175 -10.95 2.12 1.80
C ASP A 175 -11.47 2.19 0.35
N SER A 176 -10.82 2.98 -0.50
CA SER A 176 -11.21 3.15 -1.90
C SER A 176 -10.13 2.60 -2.84
N ILE A 177 -10.54 1.89 -3.88
CA ILE A 177 -9.66 1.56 -5.01
C ILE A 177 -9.25 2.85 -5.71
N ALA A 178 -7.96 3.15 -5.74
CA ALA A 178 -7.44 4.40 -6.30
C ALA A 178 -5.97 4.26 -6.68
N GLY A 179 -5.55 4.86 -7.80
CA GLY A 179 -4.17 4.74 -8.31
C GLY A 179 -4.06 3.66 -9.38
N GLN A 180 -2.86 3.09 -9.57
CA GLN A 180 -2.66 2.06 -10.60
C GLN A 180 -3.13 0.69 -10.12
N GLY A 181 -3.73 -0.08 -11.03
CA GLY A 181 -4.12 -1.45 -10.73
C GLY A 181 -4.57 -2.25 -11.94
N ILE A 182 -4.94 -3.50 -11.67
CA ILE A 182 -5.51 -4.42 -12.63
C ILE A 182 -6.83 -4.94 -12.06
N TYR A 183 -7.91 -4.76 -12.80
CA TYR A 183 -9.19 -5.38 -12.53
C TYR A 183 -9.38 -6.57 -13.45
N TYR A 184 -9.56 -7.75 -12.87
CA TYR A 184 -9.88 -8.99 -13.57
C TYR A 184 -11.37 -9.24 -13.40
N TYR A 185 -12.08 -9.29 -14.52
CA TYR A 185 -13.49 -9.62 -14.54
C TYR A 185 -13.65 -11.14 -14.55
N SER A 186 -14.68 -11.63 -13.88
CA SER A 186 -15.13 -13.03 -13.89
C SER A 186 -15.46 -13.53 -15.30
N SER A 187 -15.75 -12.63 -16.26
CA SER A 187 -15.88 -12.93 -17.69
C SER A 187 -14.57 -13.38 -18.35
N GLY A 188 -13.42 -13.16 -17.70
CA GLY A 188 -12.08 -13.36 -18.27
C GLY A 188 -11.48 -12.10 -18.91
N ASP A 189 -12.23 -11.00 -18.96
CA ASP A 189 -11.70 -9.70 -19.38
C ASP A 189 -10.79 -9.13 -18.29
N SER A 190 -9.90 -8.20 -18.64
CA SER A 190 -9.13 -7.45 -17.65
C SER A 190 -8.86 -6.01 -18.07
N TYR A 191 -8.92 -5.10 -17.12
CA TYR A 191 -8.52 -3.71 -17.30
C TYR A 191 -7.26 -3.43 -16.50
N ASN A 192 -6.23 -2.88 -17.14
CA ASN A 192 -5.00 -2.41 -16.50
C ASN A 192 -4.85 -0.91 -16.74
N GLY A 193 -4.82 -0.13 -15.67
CA GLY A 193 -4.71 1.33 -15.76
C GLY A 193 -4.95 2.02 -14.42
N GLU A 194 -5.28 3.30 -14.53
CA GLU A 194 -5.58 4.14 -13.37
C GLU A 194 -7.03 3.94 -12.91
N PHE A 195 -7.24 4.05 -11.60
CA PHE A 195 -8.54 4.00 -10.97
C PHE A 195 -8.76 5.21 -10.07
N VAL A 196 -9.99 5.70 -10.04
CA VAL A 196 -10.46 6.66 -9.03
C VAL A 196 -11.81 6.18 -8.52
N ASN A 197 -11.90 5.92 -7.22
CA ASN A 197 -13.12 5.41 -6.57
C ASN A 197 -13.65 4.13 -7.23
N GLY A 198 -12.74 3.20 -7.53
CA GLY A 198 -13.07 1.92 -8.16
C GLY A 198 -13.41 2.00 -9.65
N LYS A 199 -13.36 3.19 -10.27
CA LYS A 199 -13.67 3.35 -11.69
C LYS A 199 -12.39 3.53 -12.53
N PRO A 200 -12.28 2.83 -13.67
CA PRO A 200 -11.27 3.13 -14.69
C PRO A 200 -11.17 4.62 -15.01
N GLN A 201 -9.95 5.13 -15.01
CA GLN A 201 -9.61 6.51 -15.28
C GLN A 201 -8.32 6.65 -16.09
N GLY A 202 -8.11 7.84 -16.66
CA GLY A 202 -6.85 8.19 -17.30
C GLY A 202 -6.49 7.24 -18.44
N ARG A 203 -5.23 6.84 -18.52
CA ARG A 203 -4.76 5.88 -19.53
C ARG A 203 -4.91 4.45 -19.03
N GLY A 204 -5.44 3.59 -19.88
CA GLY A 204 -5.60 2.18 -19.55
C GLY A 204 -5.79 1.27 -20.76
N THR A 205 -5.63 -0.02 -20.52
CA THR A 205 -5.80 -1.10 -21.48
C THR A 205 -6.87 -2.06 -20.99
N LEU A 206 -7.99 -2.15 -21.71
CA LEU A 206 -8.96 -3.23 -21.56
C LEU A 206 -8.59 -4.36 -22.51
N LYS A 207 -8.31 -5.53 -21.96
CA LYS A 207 -8.14 -6.79 -22.69
C LYS A 207 -9.41 -7.61 -22.55
N LEU A 208 -10.03 -7.94 -23.67
CA LEU A 208 -11.16 -8.85 -23.68
C LEU A 208 -10.66 -10.30 -23.71
N SER A 209 -11.44 -11.18 -23.10
CA SER A 209 -11.27 -12.64 -23.12
C SER A 209 -11.18 -13.20 -24.54
N CYS A 210 -11.82 -12.55 -25.53
CA CYS A 210 -11.72 -12.89 -26.94
C CYS A 210 -10.38 -12.51 -27.61
N GLY A 211 -9.47 -11.86 -26.88
CA GLY A 211 -8.13 -11.45 -27.34
C GLY A 211 -8.05 -10.04 -27.91
N SER A 212 -9.18 -9.34 -28.05
CA SER A 212 -9.19 -7.93 -28.49
C SER A 212 -8.67 -7.00 -27.38
N GLU A 213 -7.91 -5.97 -27.73
CA GLU A 213 -7.39 -4.98 -26.78
C GLU A 213 -7.81 -3.56 -27.15
N TYR A 214 -8.27 -2.79 -26.15
CA TYR A 214 -8.63 -1.39 -26.25
C TYR A 214 -7.68 -0.57 -25.37
N ARG A 215 -6.76 0.13 -26.01
CA ARG A 215 -5.79 1.02 -25.35
C ARG A 215 -6.18 2.46 -25.62
N GLY A 216 -6.23 3.27 -24.56
CA GLY A 216 -6.53 4.69 -24.70
C GLY A 216 -7.02 5.33 -23.42
N TRP A 217 -7.87 6.34 -23.56
CA TRP A 217 -8.36 7.16 -22.46
C TRP A 217 -9.66 6.63 -21.88
N TRP A 218 -9.77 6.68 -20.56
CA TRP A 218 -10.90 6.23 -19.77
C TRP A 218 -11.37 7.35 -18.87
N LYS A 219 -12.69 7.47 -18.70
CA LYS A 219 -13.29 8.38 -17.73
C LYS A 219 -14.54 7.79 -17.12
N ASP A 220 -14.56 7.72 -15.79
CA ASP A 220 -15.67 7.23 -14.99
C ASP A 220 -16.14 5.82 -15.40
N GLY A 221 -15.20 4.99 -15.86
CA GLY A 221 -15.45 3.63 -16.36
C GLY A 221 -15.70 3.54 -17.87
N GLU A 222 -15.80 4.66 -18.58
CA GLU A 222 -16.12 4.69 -20.02
C GLU A 222 -14.87 4.88 -20.88
N PHE A 223 -14.78 4.16 -22.00
CA PHE A 223 -13.71 4.31 -22.98
C PHE A 223 -13.96 5.52 -23.88
N LEU A 224 -13.06 6.51 -23.84
CA LEU A 224 -13.17 7.76 -24.59
C LEU A 224 -12.52 7.72 -25.97
N GLY A 225 -11.62 6.77 -26.23
CA GLY A 225 -10.94 6.65 -27.52
C GLY A 225 -9.49 6.22 -27.41
N LYS A 226 -8.92 5.80 -28.55
CA LYS A 226 -7.54 5.34 -28.67
C LYS A 226 -6.56 6.52 -28.66
N ASP A 227 -5.30 6.25 -28.33
CA ASP A 227 -4.22 7.17 -28.63
C ASP A 227 -4.18 7.41 -30.15
N SER A 228 -4.34 8.67 -30.55
CA SER A 228 -4.28 9.15 -31.94
C SER A 228 -2.87 9.21 -32.49
#